data_AF-A0A8I1QSF7-F1
#
_entry.id   AF-A0A8I1QSF7-F1
#
_cell.length_a   1.000
_cell.length_b   1.000
_cell.length_c   1.000
_cell.angle_alpha   90.00
_cell.angle_beta   90.00
_cell.angle_gamma   90.00
#
_symmetry.space_group_name_H-M   'P 1'
#
loop_
_entity.id
_entity.type
_entity.pdbx_description
1 polymer ?
#
loop_
_entity_poly.entity_id
_entity_poly.type
_entity_poly.pdbx_seq_one_letter_code
_entity_poly.pdbx_strand_id
1 'polypeptide(L)'
;MSAIDPARRHINADLRALMHQRRERLVARLCRENLPLGQADDIVEEVDRLDSAMALLEDPGPDACASCGDPISITRRTLSPDGDLCTACSLVPERTSRGGREGPASTWDAEFLPELG
;
A
#
# COMPACT_ATOMS: atom_id res chain seq x y z
N MET A 1 5.52 -6.23 19.94
CA MET A 1 4.92 -4.89 19.79
C MET A 1 6.02 -3.85 20.01
N SER A 2 6.66 -3.38 18.94
CA SER A 2 7.65 -2.29 19.04
C SER A 2 6.90 -1.00 19.31
N ALA A 3 7.01 -0.48 20.54
CA ALA A 3 6.47 0.82 20.87
C ALA A 3 7.21 1.86 20.02
N ILE A 4 6.49 2.54 19.12
CA ILE A 4 7.03 3.66 18.35
C ILE A 4 7.63 4.66 19.33
N ASP A 5 8.92 4.97 19.14
CA ASP A 5 9.69 5.93 19.93
C ASP A 5 8.92 7.26 20.10
N PRO A 6 8.72 7.76 21.33
CA PRO A 6 8.00 9.01 21.59
C PRO A 6 8.57 10.21 20.84
N ALA A 7 9.89 10.28 20.61
CA ALA A 7 10.49 11.35 19.81
C ALA A 7 10.03 11.28 18.35
N ARG A 8 9.95 10.07 17.79
CA ARG A 8 9.46 9.80 16.44
C ARG A 8 7.96 10.08 16.30
N ARG A 9 7.17 9.86 17.36
CA ARG A 9 5.75 10.26 17.38
C ARG A 9 5.55 11.77 17.25
N HIS A 10 6.37 12.56 17.96
CA HIS A 10 6.29 14.02 17.90
C HIS A 10 6.67 14.54 16.51
N ILE A 11 7.76 14.04 15.93
CA ILE A 11 8.20 14.39 14.57
C ILE A 11 7.12 14.03 13.53
N ASN A 12 6.51 12.85 13.62
CA ASN A 12 5.42 12.46 12.73
C ASN A 12 4.19 13.38 12.87
N ALA A 13 3.87 13.81 14.09
CA ALA A 13 2.77 14.73 14.33
C ALA A 13 3.04 16.12 13.73
N ASP A 14 4.25 16.65 13.89
CA ASP A 14 4.64 17.94 13.31
C ASP A 14 4.65 17.89 11.78
N LEU A 15 5.17 16.81 11.20
CA LEU A 15 5.14 16.60 9.76
C LEU A 15 3.71 16.51 9.22
N ARG A 16 2.82 15.81 9.94
CA ARG A 16 1.40 15.72 9.59
C ARG A 16 0.73 17.09 9.64
N ALA A 17 1.01 17.91 10.65
CA ALA A 17 0.47 19.27 10.75
C ALA A 17 0.90 20.14 9.56
N LEU A 18 2.16 20.05 9.15
CA LEU A 18 2.68 20.77 7.96
C LEU A 18 2.01 20.31 6.66
N MET A 19 1.81 18.99 6.50
CA MET A 19 1.12 18.42 5.34
C MET A 19 -0.35 18.85 5.29
N HIS A 20 -1.07 18.82 6.43
CA HIS A 20 -2.44 19.34 6.52
C HIS A 20 -2.52 20.81 6.14
N GLN A 21 -1.64 21.66 6.67
CA GLN A 21 -1.62 23.09 6.35
C GLN A 21 -1.37 23.34 4.85
N ARG A 22 -0.51 22.53 4.21
CA ARG A 22 -0.28 22.61 2.76
C ARG A 22 -1.52 22.18 1.98
N ARG A 23 -2.15 21.07 2.38
CA ARG A 23 -3.39 20.58 1.78
C ARG A 23 -4.50 21.62 1.84
N GLU A 24 -4.74 22.21 3.00
CA GLU A 24 -5.79 23.23 3.18
C GLU A 24 -5.58 24.45 2.27
N ARG A 25 -4.32 24.89 2.09
CA ARG A 25 -4.00 25.97 1.16
C ARG A 25 -4.32 25.62 -0.29
N LEU A 26 -4.01 24.39 -0.71
CA LEU A 26 -4.30 23.91 -2.06
C LEU A 26 -5.80 23.77 -2.31
N VAL A 27 -6.54 23.19 -1.36
CA VAL A 27 -8.01 23.10 -1.42
C VAL A 27 -8.65 24.49 -1.42
N ALA A 28 -8.17 25.41 -0.59
CA ALA A 28 -8.67 26.78 -0.59
C ALA A 28 -8.41 27.48 -1.92
N ARG A 29 -7.29 27.19 -2.59
CA ARG A 29 -6.96 27.70 -3.91
C ARG A 29 -7.96 27.19 -4.96
N LEU A 30 -8.23 25.88 -4.99
CA LEU A 30 -9.25 25.28 -5.87
C LEU A 30 -10.63 25.91 -5.68
N CYS A 31 -11.01 26.21 -4.43
CA CYS A 31 -12.32 26.79 -4.14
C CYS A 31 -12.45 28.29 -4.47
N ARG A 32 -11.34 29.04 -4.53
CA ARG A 32 -11.35 30.51 -4.64
C ARG A 32 -10.91 31.03 -5.99
N GLU A 33 -10.06 30.30 -6.70
CA GLU A 33 -9.49 30.71 -7.98
C GLU A 33 -10.17 30.00 -9.15
N ASN A 34 -10.45 30.73 -10.22
CA ASN A 34 -10.83 30.11 -11.50
C ASN A 34 -9.55 29.63 -12.20
N LEU A 35 -9.18 28.39 -11.92
CA LEU A 35 -7.99 27.77 -12.46
C LEU A 35 -8.27 27.12 -13.83
N PRO A 36 -7.30 27.14 -14.76
CA PRO A 36 -7.34 26.28 -15.93
C PRO A 36 -7.44 24.81 -15.50
N LEU A 37 -8.19 23.98 -16.25
CA LEU A 37 -8.44 22.58 -15.90
C LEU A 37 -7.14 21.81 -15.56
N GLY A 38 -6.10 21.91 -16.39
CA GLY A 38 -4.84 21.21 -16.10
C GLY A 38 -4.17 21.64 -14.79
N GLN A 39 -4.27 22.92 -14.40
CA GLN A 39 -3.73 23.36 -13.10
C GLN A 39 -4.62 22.90 -11.93
N ALA A 40 -5.92 22.78 -12.14
CA ALA A 40 -6.81 22.23 -11.13
C ALA A 40 -6.53 20.73 -10.91
N ASP A 41 -6.34 19.96 -12.00
CA ASP A 41 -5.99 18.54 -11.96
C ASP A 41 -4.66 18.30 -11.24
N ASP A 42 -3.62 19.08 -11.56
CA ASP A 42 -2.32 19.01 -10.87
C ASP A 42 -2.44 19.26 -9.35
N ILE A 43 -3.32 20.18 -8.94
CA ILE A 43 -3.55 20.48 -7.53
C ILE A 43 -4.32 19.34 -6.84
N VAL A 44 -5.31 18.74 -7.52
CA VAL A 44 -6.04 17.58 -6.99
C VAL A 44 -5.08 16.41 -6.78
N GLU A 45 -4.22 16.10 -7.77
CA GLU A 45 -3.21 15.04 -7.63
C GLU A 45 -2.21 15.29 -6.48
N GLU A 46 -1.82 16.55 -6.25
CA GLU A 46 -0.98 16.89 -5.10
C GLU A 46 -1.72 16.74 -3.77
N VAL A 47 -3.00 17.10 -3.70
CA VAL A 47 -3.84 16.88 -2.52
C VAL A 47 -3.98 15.40 -2.20
N ASP A 48 -4.22 14.55 -3.21
CA ASP A 48 -4.31 13.10 -3.02
C ASP A 48 -2.99 12.49 -2.55
N ARG A 49 -1.86 12.98 -3.07
CA ARG A 49 -0.53 12.57 -2.59
C ARG A 49 -0.28 12.98 -1.14
N LEU A 50 -0.73 14.18 -0.73
CA LEU A 50 -0.65 14.62 0.66
C LEU A 50 -1.53 13.76 1.58
N ASP A 51 -2.76 13.46 1.17
CA ASP A 51 -3.68 12.61 1.94
C ASP A 51 -3.13 11.19 2.12
N SER A 52 -2.58 10.61 1.06
CA SER A 52 -1.91 9.31 1.12
C SER A 52 -0.70 9.32 2.05
N ALA A 53 0.14 10.36 1.98
CA ALA A 53 1.31 10.49 2.84
C ALA A 53 0.94 10.67 4.32
N MET A 54 -0.12 11.42 4.62
CA MET A 54 -0.61 11.58 5.99
C MET A 54 -1.18 10.29 6.56
N ALA A 55 -1.91 9.50 5.75
CA ALA A 55 -2.40 8.18 6.16
C ALA A 55 -1.26 7.23 6.55
N LEU A 56 -0.17 7.21 5.76
CA LEU A 56 1.05 6.43 6.08
C LEU A 56 1.75 6.87 7.38
N LEU A 57 1.53 8.10 7.84
CA LEU A 57 2.04 8.59 9.13
C LEU A 57 1.14 8.19 10.30
N GLU A 58 -0.13 7.87 10.06
CA GLU A 58 -1.08 7.38 11.07
C GLU A 58 -0.96 5.87 11.27
N ASP A 59 -0.93 5.14 10.15
CA ASP A 59 -0.72 3.70 10.12
C ASP A 59 0.41 3.38 9.13
N PRO A 60 1.65 3.21 9.60
CA PRO A 60 2.80 2.93 8.74
C PRO A 60 2.75 1.52 8.10
N GLY A 61 1.69 0.76 8.38
CA GLY A 61 1.59 -0.65 8.03
C GLY A 61 2.56 -1.52 8.83
N PRO A 62 2.51 -2.83 8.61
CA PRO A 62 3.33 -3.78 9.33
C PRO A 62 4.82 -3.57 9.03
N ASP A 63 5.60 -3.45 10.10
CA ASP A 63 7.04 -3.23 10.04
C ASP A 63 7.87 -4.51 9.87
N ALA A 64 7.24 -5.65 10.08
CA ALA A 64 7.82 -6.98 9.90
C ALA A 64 6.81 -7.91 9.22
N CYS A 65 7.34 -8.88 8.47
CA CYS A 65 6.57 -9.91 7.81
C CYS A 65 5.85 -10.78 8.84
N ALA A 66 4.54 -10.95 8.69
CA ALA A 66 3.73 -11.81 9.55
C ALA A 66 4.15 -13.29 9.50
N SER A 67 4.77 -13.73 8.40
CA SER A 67 5.19 -15.13 8.22
C SER A 67 6.59 -15.43 8.79
N CYS A 68 7.60 -14.64 8.43
CA CYS A 68 9.00 -14.91 8.82
C CYS A 68 9.58 -13.95 9.86
N GLY A 69 8.90 -12.84 10.16
CA GLY A 69 9.40 -11.80 11.05
C GLY A 69 10.45 -10.88 10.43
N ASP A 70 10.87 -11.11 9.18
CA ASP A 70 11.83 -10.25 8.49
C ASP A 70 11.23 -8.85 8.21
N PRO A 71 12.05 -7.79 8.22
CA PRO A 71 11.58 -6.45 7.92
C PRO A 71 10.99 -6.36 6.50
N ILE A 72 9.77 -5.82 6.39
CA ILE A 72 9.16 -5.54 5.09
C ILE A 72 9.89 -4.33 4.49
N SER A 73 10.41 -4.47 3.27
CA SER A 73 11.17 -3.39 2.61
C SER A 73 10.29 -2.16 2.38
N ILE A 74 10.91 -0.97 2.39
CA ILE A 74 10.22 0.29 2.15
C ILE A 74 9.47 0.24 0.81
N THR A 75 10.10 -0.25 -0.25
CA THR A 75 9.48 -0.41 -1.57
C THR A 75 8.22 -1.27 -1.52
N ARG A 76 8.22 -2.37 -0.74
CA ARG A 76 7.05 -3.24 -0.59
C ARG A 76 5.92 -2.51 0.16
N ARG A 77 6.23 -1.77 1.22
CA ARG A 77 5.24 -0.95 1.95
C ARG A 77 4.69 0.19 1.09
N THR A 78 5.50 0.78 0.22
CA THR A 78 5.00 1.81 -0.71
C THR A 78 4.05 1.25 -1.75
N LEU A 79 4.34 0.05 -2.29
CA LEU A 79 3.50 -0.58 -3.31
C LEU A 79 2.27 -1.30 -2.73
N SER A 80 2.33 -1.71 -1.47
CA SER A 80 1.27 -2.43 -0.76
C SER A 80 1.32 -2.08 0.72
N PRO A 81 0.80 -0.90 1.12
CA PRO A 81 0.87 -0.39 2.50
C PRO A 81 0.25 -1.33 3.52
N ASP A 82 -0.87 -1.94 3.16
CA ASP A 82 -1.62 -2.87 4.02
C ASP A 82 -1.09 -4.31 3.94
N GLY A 83 -0.01 -4.56 3.18
CA GLY A 83 0.54 -5.90 2.99
C GLY A 83 1.38 -6.34 4.17
N ASP A 84 0.98 -7.44 4.83
CA ASP A 84 1.65 -8.01 6.00
C ASP A 84 2.76 -9.02 5.69
N LEU A 85 3.00 -9.33 4.42
CA LEU A 85 4.05 -10.23 3.98
C LEU A 85 5.19 -9.49 3.25
N CYS A 86 6.43 -9.87 3.58
CA CYS A 86 7.58 -9.47 2.77
C CYS A 86 7.49 -10.05 1.36
N THR A 87 8.21 -9.47 0.40
CA THR A 87 8.19 -9.89 -1.00
C THR A 87 8.43 -11.40 -1.16
N ALA A 88 9.37 -11.97 -0.40
CA ALA A 88 9.65 -13.40 -0.44
C ALA A 88 8.45 -14.25 0.02
N CYS A 89 7.87 -13.94 1.19
CA CYS A 89 6.73 -14.68 1.73
C CYS A 89 5.45 -14.49 0.90
N SER A 90 5.24 -13.33 0.29
CA SER A 90 4.07 -13.09 -0.58
C SER A 90 4.11 -13.90 -1.88
N LEU A 91 5.29 -14.37 -2.29
CA LEU A 91 5.48 -15.20 -3.48
C LEU A 91 5.37 -16.70 -3.19
N VAL A 92 5.33 -17.09 -1.91
CA VAL A 92 5.09 -18.49 -1.54
C VAL A 92 3.58 -18.74 -1.68
N PRO A 93 3.14 -19.64 -2.58
CA PRO A 93 1.74 -19.99 -2.65
C PRO A 93 1.31 -20.57 -1.30
N GLU A 94 0.18 -20.09 -0.76
CA GLU A 94 -0.44 -20.69 0.42
C GLU A 94 -0.55 -22.19 0.15
N ARG A 95 0.29 -22.98 0.83
CA ARG A 95 0.07 -24.42 0.93
C ARG A 95 -1.18 -24.56 1.76
N THR A 96 -2.32 -24.51 1.08
CA THR A 96 -3.59 -24.92 1.63
C THR A 96 -3.34 -26.29 2.24
N SER A 97 -3.44 -26.37 3.57
CA SER A 97 -3.51 -27.64 4.29
C SER A 97 -4.78 -28.37 3.84
N ARG A 98 -4.75 -28.97 2.64
CA ARG A 98 -5.69 -30.00 2.21
C ARG A 98 -5.24 -31.31 2.84
N GLY A 99 -5.55 -31.45 4.12
CA GLY A 99 -5.68 -32.74 4.79
C GLY A 99 -7.07 -32.77 5.43
N GLY A 100 -8.04 -33.54 4.97
CA GLY A 100 -8.06 -34.42 3.82
C GLY A 100 -9.47 -34.90 3.50
N ARG A 101 -9.67 -35.28 2.24
CA ARG A 101 -10.45 -36.46 1.86
C ARG A 101 -10.09 -36.76 0.42
N GLU A 102 -9.63 -37.98 0.18
CA GLU A 102 -9.47 -38.56 -1.15
C GLU A 102 -10.79 -38.38 -1.92
N GLY A 103 -10.70 -37.70 -3.06
CA GLY A 103 -11.71 -37.66 -4.11
C GLY A 103 -10.95 -37.82 -5.43
N PRO A 104 -11.43 -38.67 -6.35
CA PRO A 104 -10.63 -39.12 -7.48
C PRO A 104 -10.25 -37.94 -8.38
N ALA A 105 -9.03 -38.00 -8.90
CA ALA A 105 -8.49 -37.09 -9.89
C ALA A 105 -9.47 -36.96 -11.07
N SER A 106 -10.14 -35.82 -11.17
CA SER A 106 -10.80 -35.39 -12.40
C SER A 106 -9.76 -34.67 -13.25
N THR A 107 -9.46 -35.28 -14.39
CA THR A 107 -8.89 -34.72 -15.61
C THR A 107 -9.68 -33.47 -16.07
N TRP A 108 -9.28 -32.80 -17.16
CA TRP A 108 -9.78 -31.50 -17.69
C TRP A 108 -9.02 -30.31 -17.08
N ASP A 109 -8.11 -29.58 -17.75
CA ASP A 109 -7.92 -29.33 -19.17
C ASP A 109 -6.43 -29.10 -19.48
N ALA A 110 -5.85 -30.02 -20.25
CA ALA A 110 -4.55 -29.85 -20.89
C ALA A 110 -4.74 -30.05 -22.40
N GLU A 111 -5.55 -29.19 -23.01
CA GLU A 111 -5.61 -29.03 -24.46
C GLU A 111 -5.61 -27.53 -24.79
N PHE A 112 -4.42 -26.94 -24.79
CA PHE A 112 -4.14 -25.77 -25.63
C PHE A 112 -3.07 -26.19 -26.63
N LEU A 113 -3.52 -26.41 -27.87
CA LEU A 113 -2.75 -26.71 -29.06
C LEU A 113 -1.66 -25.64 -29.30
N PRO A 114 -0.40 -26.01 -29.62
CA PRO A 114 0.45 -25.14 -30.42
C PRO A 114 0.07 -25.26 -31.90
N GLU A 115 0.06 -24.11 -32.55
CA GLU A 115 -0.28 -23.89 -33.96
C GLU A 115 0.54 -24.77 -34.92
N LEU A 116 -0.14 -25.31 -35.93
CA LEU A 116 0.48 -26.03 -37.04
C LEU A 116 1.14 -25.03 -38.00
N GLY A 117 2.46 -25.17 -38.14
CA GLY A 117 3.18 -24.98 -39.40
C GLY A 117 3.58 -26.34 -39.95
#